data_AF-A0A0P1FGP1-F1
#
_entry.id   AF-A0A0P1FGP1-F1
#
_cell.length_a   1.000
_cell.length_b   1.000
_cell.length_c   1.000
_cell.angle_alpha   90.00
_cell.angle_beta   90.00
_cell.angle_gamma   90.00
#
_symmetry.space_group_name_H-M   'P 1'
#
loop_
_entity.id
_entity.type
_entity.pdbx_description
1 polymer ?
#
loop_
_entity_poly.entity_id
_entity_poly.type
_entity_poly.pdbx_seq_one_letter_code
_entity_poly.pdbx_strand_id
1 'polypeptide(L)'
;MSALPRRHEVHADPEAPCNTAVPVEVTDTPLEEKSPAQWAYERLILYIQNFEETLDNEHEIAMGFAGGDAGVLRIEGLGFFDPDIVTFYGSDEYGLKTQLIQHVSQLSVILQALPKEPEQVEPKRIGFRLAADLAKKG
;
A
#
# COMPACT_ATOMS: atom_id res chain seq x y z
N MET A 1 13.33 -6.74 -25.05
CA MET A 1 12.42 -7.57 -24.23
C MET A 1 12.41 -6.95 -22.85
N SER A 2 11.26 -6.41 -22.43
CA SER A 2 11.11 -5.91 -21.07
C SER A 2 11.32 -7.04 -20.08
N ALA A 3 12.06 -6.80 -19.00
CA ALA A 3 12.17 -7.77 -17.93
C ALA A 3 10.82 -7.89 -17.23
N LEU A 4 10.32 -9.13 -17.05
CA LEU A 4 9.12 -9.34 -16.25
C LEU A 4 9.39 -8.89 -14.81
N PRO A 5 8.44 -8.19 -14.16
CA PRO A 5 8.59 -7.81 -12.78
C PRO A 5 8.76 -9.05 -11.90
N ARG A 6 9.67 -8.96 -10.93
CA ARG A 6 9.96 -10.02 -9.98
C ARG A 6 9.84 -9.49 -8.57
N ARG A 7 9.15 -10.24 -7.70
CA ARG A 7 9.13 -10.04 -6.26
C ARG A 7 10.01 -11.09 -5.58
N HIS A 8 10.75 -10.69 -4.55
CA HIS A 8 11.57 -11.59 -3.75
C HIS A 8 11.62 -11.08 -2.31
N GLU A 9 11.36 -11.98 -1.37
CA GLU A 9 11.30 -11.70 0.06
C GLU A 9 11.99 -12.83 0.82
N VAL A 10 12.65 -12.49 1.92
CA VAL A 10 13.30 -13.43 2.84
C VAL A 10 13.06 -12.91 4.25
N HIS A 11 12.64 -13.80 5.16
CA HIS A 11 12.40 -13.49 6.55
C HIS A 11 13.40 -14.21 7.46
N ALA A 12 13.60 -13.68 8.67
CA ALA A 12 14.48 -14.30 9.67
C ALA A 12 13.91 -15.62 10.20
N ASP A 13 12.59 -15.70 10.33
CA ASP A 13 11.87 -16.94 10.58
C ASP A 13 11.68 -17.68 9.24
N PRO A 14 12.23 -18.89 9.07
CA PRO A 14 12.09 -19.65 7.83
C PRO A 14 10.65 -20.12 7.55
N GLU A 15 9.80 -20.16 8.58
CA GLU A 15 8.39 -20.56 8.45
C GLU A 15 7.47 -19.35 8.17
N ALA A 16 7.99 -18.12 8.23
CA ALA A 16 7.21 -16.94 7.93
C ALA A 16 6.81 -16.93 6.44
N PRO A 17 5.54 -16.62 6.13
CA PRO A 17 5.06 -16.63 4.76
C PRO A 17 5.78 -15.56 3.94
N CYS A 18 6.54 -15.99 2.91
CA CYS A 18 7.10 -15.08 1.92
C CYS A 18 6.10 -14.92 0.77
N ASN A 19 5.63 -13.70 0.50
CA ASN A 19 4.83 -13.48 -0.69
C ASN A 19 5.77 -13.19 -1.87
N THR A 20 5.98 -14.23 -2.70
CA THR A 20 6.79 -14.14 -3.93
C THR A 20 5.94 -14.01 -5.19
N ALA A 21 4.61 -14.06 -5.06
CA ALA A 21 3.70 -13.96 -6.17
C ALA A 21 3.71 -12.52 -6.73
N VAL A 22 3.74 -12.43 -8.05
CA VAL A 22 3.46 -11.20 -8.78
C VAL A 22 2.11 -11.42 -9.45
N PRO A 23 1.03 -10.78 -8.97
CA PRO A 23 -0.30 -10.95 -9.54
C PRO A 23 -0.37 -10.53 -11.01
N VAL A 24 -1.27 -11.14 -11.76
CA VAL A 24 -1.40 -10.95 -13.21
C VAL A 24 -1.67 -9.49 -13.56
N GLU A 25 -2.43 -8.81 -12.71
CA GLU A 25 -2.80 -7.39 -12.79
C GLU A 25 -1.56 -6.48 -12.83
N VAL A 26 -0.47 -6.90 -12.20
CA VAL A 26 0.80 -6.17 -12.14
C VAL A 26 1.69 -6.50 -13.34
N THR A 27 1.41 -7.59 -14.06
CA THR A 27 2.14 -8.04 -15.25
C THR A 27 1.41 -7.80 -16.57
N ASP A 28 0.11 -7.48 -16.54
CA ASP A 28 -0.75 -7.35 -17.72
C ASP A 28 -0.33 -6.19 -18.64
N THR A 29 0.08 -5.07 -18.03
CA THR A 29 0.70 -3.96 -18.76
C THR A 29 2.23 -4.11 -18.74
N PRO A 30 2.92 -4.03 -19.91
CA PRO A 30 4.37 -4.04 -19.96
C PRO A 30 4.99 -2.93 -19.10
N LEU A 31 6.11 -3.21 -18.42
CA LEU A 31 6.75 -2.26 -17.52
C LEU A 31 7.14 -0.94 -18.21
N GLU A 32 7.51 -1.01 -19.49
CA GLU A 32 7.87 0.15 -20.33
C GLU A 32 6.70 1.10 -20.60
N GLU A 33 5.46 0.61 -20.44
CA GLU A 33 4.24 1.39 -20.63
C GLU A 33 3.70 1.97 -19.31
N LYS A 34 4.26 1.54 -18.16
CA LYS A 34 3.87 2.05 -16.85
C LYS A 34 4.64 3.32 -16.50
N SER A 35 3.92 4.32 -16.03
CA SER A 35 4.57 5.46 -15.38
C SER A 35 5.25 5.03 -14.07
N PRO A 36 6.28 5.75 -13.62
CA PRO A 36 6.83 5.56 -12.27
C PRO A 36 5.77 5.57 -11.16
N ALA A 37 4.77 6.45 -11.25
CA ALA A 37 3.67 6.55 -10.29
C ALA A 37 2.75 5.34 -10.31
N GLN A 38 2.29 4.90 -11.48
CA GLN A 38 1.49 3.69 -11.64
C GLN A 38 2.24 2.48 -11.06
N TRP A 39 3.52 2.34 -11.41
CA TRP A 39 4.34 1.24 -10.96
C TRP A 39 4.54 1.21 -9.44
N ALA A 40 4.68 2.37 -8.80
CA ALA A 40 4.74 2.46 -7.34
C ALA A 40 3.38 2.15 -6.69
N TYR A 41 2.29 2.68 -7.25
CA TYR A 41 0.93 2.49 -6.77
C TYR A 41 0.53 1.02 -6.69
N GLU A 42 0.70 0.27 -7.78
CA GLU A 42 0.34 -1.15 -7.84
C GLU A 42 1.10 -1.97 -6.77
N ARG A 43 2.40 -1.71 -6.61
CA ARG A 43 3.23 -2.43 -5.62
C ARG A 43 2.89 -2.03 -4.18
N LEU A 44 2.57 -0.76 -3.93
CA LEU A 44 2.11 -0.31 -2.61
C LEU A 44 0.84 -1.03 -2.18
N ILE A 45 -0.10 -1.25 -3.12
CA ILE A 45 -1.32 -2.03 -2.84
C ILE A 45 -0.97 -3.44 -2.39
N LEU A 46 -0.04 -4.10 -3.07
CA LEU A 46 0.40 -5.44 -2.68
C LEU A 46 1.03 -5.42 -1.28
N TYR A 47 1.89 -4.45 -0.96
CA TYR A 47 2.47 -4.35 0.38
C TYR A 47 1.41 -4.11 1.46
N ILE A 48 0.44 -3.22 1.22
CA ILE A 48 -0.66 -2.93 2.15
C ILE A 48 -1.52 -4.18 2.38
N GLN A 49 -1.92 -4.88 1.31
CA GLN A 49 -2.71 -6.10 1.42
C GLN A 49 -1.96 -7.18 2.22
N ASN A 50 -0.71 -7.43 1.90
CA ASN A 50 0.08 -8.46 2.60
C ASN A 50 0.32 -8.11 4.06
N PHE A 51 0.51 -6.82 4.37
CA PHE A 51 0.61 -6.37 5.76
C PHE A 51 -0.70 -6.63 6.52
N GLU A 52 -1.84 -6.26 5.91
CA GLU A 52 -3.17 -6.50 6.49
C GLU A 52 -3.50 -7.97 6.70
N GLU A 53 -3.03 -8.88 5.84
CA GLU A 53 -3.18 -10.34 6.00
C GLU A 53 -2.51 -10.87 7.28
N THR A 54 -1.51 -10.16 7.82
CA THR A 54 -0.83 -10.54 9.06
C THR A 54 -1.46 -9.95 10.33
N LEU A 55 -2.45 -9.07 10.20
CA LEU A 55 -3.06 -8.37 11.33
C LEU A 55 -4.20 -9.17 11.96
N ASP A 56 -4.29 -9.11 13.29
CA ASP A 56 -5.46 -9.57 14.04
C ASP A 56 -6.66 -8.62 13.90
N ASN A 57 -7.82 -9.02 14.45
CA ASN A 57 -9.05 -8.24 14.35
C ASN A 57 -9.11 -6.99 15.26
N GLU A 58 -8.06 -6.72 16.04
CA GLU A 58 -7.98 -5.56 16.94
C GLU A 58 -7.17 -4.42 16.35
N HIS A 59 -6.42 -4.66 15.27
CA HIS A 59 -5.56 -3.67 14.63
C HIS A 59 -6.00 -3.34 13.21
N GLU A 60 -5.66 -2.14 12.77
CA GLU A 60 -5.81 -1.58 11.42
C GLU A 60 -4.46 -1.10 10.90
N ILE A 61 -4.37 -0.87 9.59
CA ILE A 61 -3.17 -0.29 9.01
C ILE A 61 -3.15 1.23 9.14
N ALA A 62 -1.99 1.76 9.48
CA ALA A 62 -1.64 3.15 9.31
C ALA A 62 -0.29 3.27 8.60
N MET A 63 -0.04 4.44 8.02
CA MET A 63 1.18 4.72 7.30
C MET A 63 1.91 5.89 7.94
N GLY A 64 3.17 5.64 8.30
CA GLY A 64 4.14 6.68 8.58
C GLY A 64 4.94 7.02 7.33
N PHE A 65 5.32 8.28 7.19
CA PHE A 65 6.18 8.75 6.11
C PHE A 65 7.59 8.96 6.66
N ALA A 66 8.56 8.17 6.20
CA ALA A 66 9.89 8.23 6.78
C ALA A 66 10.58 9.55 6.41
N GLY A 67 11.00 10.32 7.41
CA GLY A 67 11.72 11.58 7.21
C GLY A 67 10.84 12.82 6.97
N GLY A 68 9.52 12.72 7.15
CA GLY A 68 8.61 13.88 7.12
C GLY A 68 7.93 14.14 8.47
N ASP A 69 7.58 15.40 8.73
CA ASP A 69 6.83 15.81 9.94
C ASP A 69 5.33 15.48 9.87
N ALA A 70 4.87 14.85 8.79
CA ALA A 70 3.45 14.58 8.53
C ALA A 70 2.83 13.53 9.46
N GLY A 71 3.63 12.89 10.33
CA GLY A 71 3.14 11.93 11.32
C GLY A 71 2.62 10.62 10.72
N VAL A 72 1.63 10.04 11.38
CA VAL A 72 1.00 8.77 10.99
C VAL A 72 -0.41 9.04 10.44
N LEU A 73 -0.71 8.45 9.29
CA LEU A 73 -2.01 8.54 8.61
C LEU A 73 -2.72 7.18 8.68
N ARG A 74 -3.92 7.12 9.26
CA ARG A 74 -4.81 5.96 9.07
C ARG A 74 -5.27 5.96 7.62
N ILE A 75 -4.76 5.04 6.79
CA ILE A 75 -5.05 5.06 5.37
C ILE A 75 -6.47 4.61 5.11
N GLU A 76 -7.16 5.37 4.27
CA GLU A 76 -8.50 5.08 3.76
C GLU A 76 -8.52 4.94 2.24
N GLY A 77 -7.47 5.39 1.55
CA GLY A 77 -7.32 5.21 0.11
C GLY A 77 -5.93 5.53 -0.42
N LEU A 78 -5.69 5.08 -1.65
CA LEU A 78 -4.48 5.34 -2.41
C LEU A 78 -4.84 5.77 -3.84
N GLY A 79 -4.06 6.66 -4.43
CA GLY A 79 -4.16 7.04 -5.83
C GLY A 79 -2.80 7.34 -6.43
N PHE A 80 -2.77 7.52 -7.76
CA PHE A 80 -1.61 8.00 -8.48
C PHE A 80 -2.03 8.97 -9.59
N PHE A 81 -1.11 9.80 -10.02
CA PHE A 81 -1.28 10.68 -11.16
C PHE A 81 0.00 10.70 -11.98
N ASP A 82 -0.12 10.36 -13.26
CA ASP A 82 1.02 10.20 -14.15
C ASP A 82 1.76 11.53 -14.37
N PRO A 83 3.11 11.49 -14.47
CA PRO A 83 3.94 10.28 -14.43
C PRO A 83 4.47 9.92 -13.04
N ASP A 84 4.33 10.80 -12.04
CA ASP A 84 5.22 10.77 -10.87
C ASP A 84 4.57 11.04 -9.50
N ILE A 85 3.26 11.29 -9.42
CA ILE A 85 2.59 11.57 -8.15
C ILE A 85 1.88 10.33 -7.59
N VAL A 86 2.08 10.05 -6.30
CA VAL A 86 1.29 9.11 -5.51
C VAL A 86 0.57 9.88 -4.41
N THR A 87 -0.69 9.53 -4.16
CA THR A 87 -1.56 10.20 -3.18
C THR A 87 -2.07 9.22 -2.15
N PHE A 88 -1.98 9.59 -0.88
CA PHE A 88 -2.52 8.86 0.26
C PHE A 88 -3.68 9.65 0.86
N TYR A 89 -4.81 8.98 1.04
CA TYR A 89 -6.01 9.55 1.66
C TYR A 89 -6.21 8.89 3.02
N GLY A 90 -6.59 9.67 4.02
CA GLY A 90 -6.90 9.11 5.32
C GLY A 90 -7.23 10.15 6.38
N SER A 91 -7.02 9.75 7.62
CA SER A 91 -7.20 10.61 8.80
C SER A 91 -5.92 10.64 9.63
N ASP A 92 -5.57 11.81 10.17
CA ASP A 92 -4.43 11.97 11.07
C ASP A 92 -4.73 11.42 12.48
N GLU A 93 -3.80 11.62 13.42
CA GLU A 93 -3.95 11.20 14.81
C GLU A 93 -5.14 11.85 15.54
N TYR A 94 -5.66 12.97 15.03
CA TYR A 94 -6.82 13.69 15.58
C TYR A 94 -8.12 13.34 14.85
N GLY A 95 -8.08 12.41 13.88
CA GLY A 95 -9.23 12.05 13.06
C GLY A 95 -9.58 13.10 12.00
N LEU A 96 -8.69 14.06 11.73
CA LEU A 96 -8.91 15.07 10.70
C LEU A 96 -8.58 14.50 9.34
N LYS A 97 -9.49 14.73 8.39
CA LYS A 97 -9.32 14.34 6.99
C LYS A 97 -8.03 14.93 6.44
N THR A 98 -7.11 14.05 6.10
CA THR A 98 -5.75 14.39 5.66
C THR A 98 -5.46 13.70 4.34
N GLN A 99 -4.75 14.41 3.48
CA GLN A 99 -4.28 13.89 2.21
C GLN A 99 -2.80 14.22 2.07
N LEU A 100 -1.98 13.19 1.87
CA LEU A 100 -0.58 13.39 1.53
C LEU A 100 -0.37 13.15 0.04
N ILE A 101 0.32 14.10 -0.60
CA ILE A 101 0.70 14.05 -2.01
C ILE A 101 2.22 13.98 -2.06
N GLN A 102 2.76 12.91 -2.62
CA GLN A 102 4.20 12.67 -2.72
C GLN A 102 4.62 12.46 -4.17
N HIS A 103 5.77 13.01 -4.55
CA HIS A 103 6.47 12.56 -5.74
C HIS A 103 7.09 11.19 -5.48
N VAL A 104 7.03 10.28 -6.46
CA VAL A 104 7.44 8.88 -6.32
C VAL A 104 8.92 8.71 -5.95
N SER A 105 9.78 9.63 -6.39
CA SER A 105 11.21 9.60 -6.04
C SER A 105 11.49 9.89 -4.56
N GLN A 106 10.52 10.45 -3.83
CA GLN A 106 10.60 10.78 -2.41
C GLN A 106 9.83 9.76 -1.54
N LEU A 107 9.29 8.71 -2.15
CA LEU A 107 8.45 7.75 -1.46
C LEU A 107 9.25 6.98 -0.41
N SER A 108 8.92 7.20 0.86
CA SER A 108 9.44 6.43 1.99
C SER A 108 8.30 6.11 2.94
N VAL A 109 7.91 4.84 2.97
CA VAL A 109 6.67 4.36 3.59
C VAL A 109 7.00 3.40 4.71
N ILE A 110 6.37 3.61 5.87
CA ILE A 110 6.33 2.66 6.97
C ILE A 110 4.86 2.23 7.14
N LEU A 111 4.59 0.93 7.09
CA LEU A 111 3.29 0.39 7.48
C LEU A 111 3.32 0.04 8.96
N GLN A 112 2.33 0.50 9.71
CA GLN A 112 2.21 0.29 11.15
C GLN A 112 0.84 -0.27 11.48
N ALA A 113 0.77 -1.15 12.48
CA ALA A 113 -0.48 -1.62 13.05
C ALA A 113 -0.92 -0.64 14.14
N LEU A 114 -2.12 -0.07 14.03
CA LEU A 114 -2.75 0.74 15.08
C LEU A 114 -4.00 0.05 15.60
N PRO A 115 -4.37 0.21 16.88
CA PRO A 115 -5.67 -0.27 17.36
C PRO A 115 -6.80 0.26 16.49
N LYS A 116 -7.80 -0.59 16.20
CA LYS A 116 -9.02 -0.16 15.52
C LYS A 116 -9.76 0.89 16.35
N GLU A 117 -10.56 1.71 15.67
CA GLU A 117 -11.37 2.71 16.38
C GLU A 117 -12.40 2.02 17.31
N PRO A 118 -12.61 2.49 18.55
CA PRO A 118 -13.46 1.81 19.54
C PRO A 118 -14.91 1.61 19.09
N GLU A 119 -15.39 2.49 18.21
CA GLU A 119 -16.77 2.50 17.70
C GLU A 119 -16.96 1.53 16.52
N GLN A 120 -15.88 0.97 15.97
CA GLN A 120 -15.94 0.05 14.86
C GLN A 120 -16.07 -1.41 15.30
N VAL A 121 -17.04 -2.12 14.71
CA VAL A 121 -17.26 -3.55 14.94
C VAL A 121 -16.10 -4.36 14.38
N GLU A 122 -15.73 -4.13 13.13
CA GLU A 122 -14.65 -4.81 12.39
C GLU A 122 -13.57 -3.79 11.98
N PRO A 123 -12.29 -4.17 11.95
CA PRO A 123 -11.22 -3.29 11.49
C PRO A 123 -11.38 -2.95 10.00
N LYS A 124 -11.09 -1.71 9.63
CA LYS A 124 -10.94 -1.30 8.23
C LYS A 124 -9.76 -2.06 7.59
N ARG A 125 -10.05 -2.76 6.50
CA ARG A 125 -9.09 -3.47 5.65
C ARG A 125 -9.16 -2.92 4.22
N ILE A 126 -8.31 -1.96 3.90
CA ILE A 126 -8.34 -1.30 2.59
C ILE A 126 -7.56 -2.09 1.53
N GLY A 127 -6.55 -2.85 1.93
CA GLY A 127 -5.63 -3.56 1.05
C GLY A 127 -6.35 -4.52 0.12
N PHE A 128 -7.30 -5.30 0.64
CA PHE A 128 -8.12 -6.20 -0.18
C PHE A 128 -9.04 -5.44 -1.15
N ARG A 129 -9.57 -4.28 -0.75
CA ARG A 129 -10.41 -3.44 -1.64
C ARG A 129 -9.57 -2.84 -2.76
N LEU A 130 -8.37 -2.38 -2.44
CA LEU A 130 -7.42 -1.83 -3.40
C LEU A 130 -6.95 -2.91 -4.39
N ALA A 131 -6.61 -4.10 -3.90
CA ALA A 131 -6.23 -5.24 -4.75
C ALA A 131 -7.36 -5.67 -5.68
N ALA A 132 -8.60 -5.69 -5.19
CA ALA A 132 -9.77 -5.97 -6.02
C ALA A 132 -10.04 -4.88 -7.08
N ASP A 133 -9.61 -3.63 -6.88
CA ASP A 133 -9.68 -2.58 -7.91
C ASP A 133 -8.62 -2.78 -9.00
N LEU A 134 -7.40 -3.21 -8.63
CA LEU A 134 -6.37 -3.59 -9.59
C LEU A 134 -6.87 -4.69 -10.54
N ALA A 135 -7.55 -5.71 -10.01
CA ALA A 135 -8.11 -6.82 -10.78
C ALA A 135 -9.24 -6.42 -11.74
N LYS A 136 -9.83 -5.23 -11.61
CA LYS A 136 -10.85 -4.72 -12.54
C LYS A 136 -10.26 -3.85 -13.65
N LYS A 137 -9.02 -3.40 -13.50
CA LYS A 137 -8.32 -2.51 -14.44
C LYS A 137 -7.40 -3.25 -15.41
N GLY A 138 -7.02 -4.50 -15.10
CA GLY A 138 -6.43 -5.44 -16.07
C GLY A 138 -7.49 -6.02 -17.00
#